data_AF-A0A915HW94-F1
#
_entry.id   AF-A0A915HW94-F1
#
_cell.length_a   1.000
_cell.length_b   1.000
_cell.length_c   1.000
_cell.angle_alpha   90.00
_cell.angle_beta   90.00
_cell.angle_gamma   90.00
#
_symmetry.space_group_name_H-M   'P 1'
#
loop_
_entity.id
_entity.type
_entity.pdbx_description
1 polymer ?
#
loop_
_entity_poly.entity_id
_entity_poly.type
_entity_poly.pdbx_seq_one_letter_code
_entity_poly.pdbx_strand_id
1 'polypeptide(L)'
;GRAPDLQYFEAAARQIALVAEEPKIVVEKSTVSVRASAKISQILNNNRKNGNCAFHQVLSNPEFLAEGTAIEDLLNPDRILIGGDQTPEGLAAIKRLSEIYERWVPRERILTTNAPSAELSKLRISSVNAMTALCEATGAHIRDVTKAVGADSRIGSKFLEPSVGFGGSCFQKDVLHMVYLCEYWKKPQLAEYWKQIIIMNEYQRKRFVQQIIESMFDTVANKRLAIFGFAFKKNTADTRESSSIYVAKFLIEEGAKLRIYDPKVPKAQILSDLKFPDEFEEKVDELVTVHPDPYSAAEDAHAIIVMTEWDEFKQLDYKRIYEQMSKPAFIFDGRVVLDHNTLSSIGFHVRAIG
;
A
#
# COMPACT_ATOMS: atom_id res chain seq x y z
N GLY A 1 14.47 -3.31 -8.28
CA GLY A 1 14.90 -4.71 -8.06
C GLY A 1 13.97 -5.40 -7.08
N ARG A 2 13.89 -6.74 -7.05
CA ARG A 2 12.97 -7.51 -6.19
C ARG A 2 13.54 -7.88 -4.81
N ALA A 3 14.86 -7.81 -4.65
CA ALA A 3 15.53 -8.04 -3.38
C ALA A 3 15.65 -6.72 -2.59
N PRO A 4 15.46 -6.74 -1.26
CA PRO A 4 15.71 -5.58 -0.43
C PRO A 4 17.22 -5.31 -0.37
N ASP A 5 17.58 -4.03 -0.42
CA ASP A 5 18.93 -3.59 -0.12
C ASP A 5 19.15 -3.57 1.40
N LEU A 6 20.18 -4.27 1.86
CA LEU A 6 20.51 -4.42 3.27
C LEU A 6 21.71 -3.54 3.69
N GLN A 7 22.22 -2.66 2.83
CA GLN A 7 23.39 -1.82 3.14
C GLN A 7 23.23 -1.06 4.46
N TYR A 8 22.03 -0.53 4.74
CA TYR A 8 21.74 0.22 5.96
C TYR A 8 21.67 -0.67 7.20
N PHE A 9 21.14 -1.88 7.07
CA PHE A 9 21.15 -2.88 8.16
C PHE A 9 22.56 -3.31 8.50
N GLU A 10 23.39 -3.57 7.48
CA GLU A 10 24.79 -3.92 7.66
C GLU A 10 25.56 -2.78 8.33
N ALA A 11 25.41 -1.55 7.83
CA ALA A 11 26.07 -0.38 8.42
C ALA A 11 25.69 -0.19 9.89
N ALA A 12 24.41 -0.31 10.24
CA ALA A 12 23.94 -0.22 11.62
C ALA A 12 24.53 -1.35 12.49
N ALA A 13 24.52 -2.59 12.03
CA ALA A 13 25.09 -3.73 12.75
C ALA A 13 26.60 -3.56 13.00
N ARG A 14 27.35 -3.07 12.00
CA ARG A 14 28.78 -2.76 12.14
C ARG A 14 29.03 -1.64 13.14
N GLN A 15 28.21 -0.59 13.11
CA GLN A 15 28.32 0.51 14.06
C GLN A 15 28.06 0.04 15.50
N ILE A 16 27.04 -0.81 15.71
CA ILE A 16 26.76 -1.40 17.02
C ILE A 16 27.96 -2.24 17.49
N ALA A 17 28.54 -3.09 16.63
CA ALA A 17 29.71 -3.89 16.99
C ALA A 17 30.94 -3.04 17.36
N LEU A 18 31.13 -1.90 16.68
CA LEU A 18 32.24 -0.98 16.93
C LEU A 18 32.15 -0.33 18.32
N VAL A 19 30.95 0.08 18.73
CA VAL A 19 30.75 0.87 19.95
C VAL A 19 30.37 0.04 21.17
N ALA A 20 29.77 -1.15 20.99
CA ALA A 20 29.34 -1.98 22.10
C ALA A 20 30.54 -2.52 22.90
N GLU A 21 30.52 -2.28 24.22
CA GLU A 21 31.53 -2.78 25.15
C GLU A 21 31.09 -4.08 25.86
N GLU A 22 29.78 -4.33 25.89
CA GLU A 22 29.14 -5.47 26.55
C GLU A 22 28.05 -6.07 25.66
N PRO A 23 27.64 -7.33 25.89
CA PRO A 23 26.52 -7.95 25.17
C PRO A 23 25.24 -7.12 25.29
N LYS A 24 24.55 -6.95 24.16
CA LYS A 24 23.28 -6.20 24.05
C LYS A 24 22.21 -7.06 23.39
N ILE A 25 20.94 -6.74 23.68
CA ILE A 25 19.79 -7.20 22.91
C ILE A 25 19.58 -6.19 21.78
N VAL A 26 19.71 -6.65 20.53
CA VAL A 26 19.50 -5.84 19.33
C VAL A 26 18.18 -6.28 18.70
N VAL A 27 17.24 -5.36 18.55
CA VAL A 27 15.90 -5.65 18.01
C VAL A 27 15.80 -5.09 16.60
N GLU A 28 15.69 -5.99 15.63
CA GLU A 28 15.31 -5.65 14.27
C GLU A 28 13.82 -5.30 14.25
N LYS A 29 13.51 -4.05 13.89
CA LYS A 29 12.14 -3.55 13.76
C LYS A 29 11.96 -2.95 12.38
N SER A 30 11.48 -3.76 11.44
CA SER A 30 11.19 -3.30 10.08
C SER A 30 10.06 -4.08 9.41
N THR A 31 9.64 -3.54 8.26
CA THR A 31 8.60 -4.10 7.40
C THR A 31 9.18 -5.15 6.44
N VAL A 32 9.76 -6.23 6.96
CA VAL A 32 10.21 -7.42 6.21
C VAL A 32 11.62 -7.37 5.62
N SER A 33 12.51 -8.15 6.24
CA SER A 33 13.68 -8.72 5.58
C SER A 33 13.99 -10.13 6.13
N VAL A 34 13.47 -11.16 5.46
CA VAL A 34 13.73 -12.56 5.85
C VAL A 34 15.25 -12.81 5.86
N ARG A 35 15.77 -13.29 6.99
CA ARG A 35 17.18 -13.48 7.36
C ARG A 35 17.97 -12.21 7.71
N ALA A 36 17.35 -11.05 7.90
CA ALA A 36 18.08 -9.88 8.39
C ALA A 36 18.60 -10.11 9.81
N SER A 37 17.79 -10.68 10.70
CA SER A 37 18.24 -11.05 12.05
C SER A 37 19.48 -11.95 12.02
N ALA A 38 19.50 -12.94 11.13
CA ALA A 38 20.65 -13.85 10.96
C ALA A 38 21.91 -13.12 10.47
N LYS A 39 21.78 -12.21 9.50
CA LYS A 39 22.90 -11.40 8.99
C LYS A 39 23.43 -10.43 10.04
N ILE A 40 22.54 -9.76 10.78
CA ILE A 40 22.88 -8.87 11.89
C ILE A 40 23.64 -9.68 12.96
N SER A 41 23.12 -10.85 13.34
CA SER A 41 23.77 -11.75 14.29
C SER A 41 25.17 -12.15 13.84
N GLN A 42 25.34 -12.52 12.57
CA GLN A 42 26.66 -12.85 12.01
C GLN A 42 27.63 -11.67 12.07
N ILE A 43 27.20 -10.46 11.72
CA ILE A 43 28.05 -9.25 11.77
C ILE A 43 28.47 -8.94 13.21
N LEU A 44 27.50 -8.89 14.14
CA LEU A 44 27.76 -8.58 15.54
C LEU A 44 28.70 -9.61 16.18
N ASN A 45 28.48 -10.89 15.87
CA ASN A 45 29.20 -11.97 16.55
C ASN A 45 30.62 -12.20 15.99
N ASN A 46 30.88 -11.83 14.73
CA ASN A 46 32.21 -11.91 14.13
C ASN A 46 33.11 -10.68 14.42
N ASN A 47 32.53 -9.56 14.87
CA ASN A 47 33.27 -8.31 15.14
C ASN A 47 33.39 -8.00 16.64
N ARG A 48 33.42 -9.04 17.48
CA ARG A 48 33.55 -8.86 18.93
C ARG A 48 34.91 -8.30 19.30
N LYS A 49 34.91 -7.38 20.27
CA LYS A 49 36.14 -6.98 20.94
C LYS A 49 36.69 -8.15 21.77
N ASN A 50 38.00 -8.36 21.69
CA ASN A 50 38.71 -9.44 22.39
C ASN A 50 38.39 -9.43 23.90
N GLY A 51 37.89 -10.56 24.43
CA GLY A 51 37.65 -10.75 25.87
C GLY A 51 36.19 -11.06 26.26
N ASN A 52 35.20 -10.78 25.40
CA ASN A 52 33.79 -11.05 25.71
C ASN A 52 33.35 -12.46 25.21
N CYS A 53 33.12 -13.38 26.15
CA CYS A 53 32.57 -14.72 25.84
C CYS A 53 31.07 -14.71 25.50
N ALA A 54 30.33 -13.70 25.92
CA ALA A 54 28.87 -13.64 25.76
C ALA A 54 28.44 -13.06 24.40
N PHE A 55 27.39 -13.65 23.83
CA PHE A 55 26.89 -13.35 22.49
C PHE A 55 25.85 -12.22 22.54
N HIS A 56 25.88 -11.30 21.56
CA HIS A 56 24.75 -10.39 21.33
C HIS A 56 23.51 -11.23 20.98
N GLN A 57 22.35 -10.83 21.53
CA GLN A 57 21.08 -11.48 21.21
C GLN A 57 20.34 -10.62 20.20
N VAL A 58 19.97 -11.22 19.07
CA VAL A 58 19.24 -10.52 18.00
C VAL A 58 17.81 -11.00 17.98
N LEU A 59 16.87 -10.07 18.10
CA LEU A 59 15.43 -10.34 18.02
C LEU A 59 14.87 -9.74 16.74
N SER A 60 13.83 -10.38 16.18
CA SER A 60 12.95 -9.75 15.19
C SER A 60 11.66 -9.34 15.88
N ASN A 61 11.26 -8.09 15.71
CA ASN A 61 9.99 -7.57 16.22
C ASN A 61 9.27 -6.78 15.12
N PRO A 62 8.61 -7.49 14.18
CA PRO A 62 7.95 -6.86 13.06
C PRO A 62 6.94 -5.82 13.51
N GLU A 63 6.84 -4.74 12.74
CA GLU A 63 5.92 -3.64 13.00
C GLU A 63 4.60 -3.85 12.23
N PHE A 64 3.43 -3.75 12.90
CA PHE A 64 2.11 -3.94 12.29
C PHE A 64 1.27 -2.67 12.12
N LEU A 65 1.91 -1.51 12.15
CA LEU A 65 1.23 -0.23 12.02
C LEU A 65 0.75 0.01 10.59
N ALA A 66 -0.34 0.77 10.46
CA ALA A 66 -0.76 1.36 9.21
C ALA A 66 -0.65 2.89 9.26
N GLU A 67 -0.16 3.50 8.18
CA GLU A 67 -0.16 4.97 8.06
C GLU A 67 -1.58 5.52 8.24
N GLY A 68 -1.74 6.63 8.96
CA GLY A 68 -3.03 7.21 9.30
C GLY A 68 -3.68 6.66 10.58
N THR A 69 -3.27 5.50 11.10
CA THR A 69 -3.75 4.92 12.38
C THR A 69 -2.62 4.51 13.33
N ALA A 70 -1.37 4.93 13.03
CA ALA A 70 -0.17 4.41 13.69
C ALA A 70 -0.17 4.53 15.24
N ILE A 71 -0.71 5.63 15.79
CA ILE A 71 -0.79 5.81 17.24
C ILE A 71 -1.78 4.84 17.89
N GLU A 72 -2.95 4.67 17.28
CA GLU A 72 -3.96 3.71 17.77
C GLU A 72 -3.44 2.27 17.66
N ASP A 73 -2.80 1.94 16.54
CA ASP A 73 -2.18 0.63 16.31
C ASP A 73 -1.04 0.33 17.32
N LEU A 74 -0.31 1.35 17.80
CA LEU A 74 0.74 1.22 18.82
C LEU A 74 0.17 1.03 20.23
N LEU A 75 -0.90 1.76 20.57
CA LEU A 75 -1.52 1.74 21.90
C LEU A 75 -2.41 0.52 22.09
N ASN A 76 -3.09 0.06 21.04
CA ASN A 76 -4.02 -1.06 21.07
C ASN A 76 -3.75 -2.05 19.92
N PRO A 77 -2.58 -2.71 19.89
CA PRO A 77 -2.26 -3.64 18.83
C PRO A 77 -3.16 -4.88 18.89
N ASP A 78 -3.54 -5.40 17.71
CA ASP A 78 -4.16 -6.73 17.58
C ASP A 78 -3.23 -7.82 18.16
N ARG A 79 -1.92 -7.69 17.91
CA ARG A 79 -0.85 -8.52 18.46
C ARG A 79 0.51 -7.84 18.36
N ILE A 80 1.42 -8.21 19.25
CA ILE A 80 2.86 -8.00 19.14
C ILE A 80 3.51 -9.34 18.80
N LEU A 81 4.48 -9.36 17.88
CA LEU A 81 5.22 -10.56 17.51
C LEU A 81 6.70 -10.37 17.82
N ILE A 82 7.30 -11.29 18.57
CA ILE A 82 8.71 -11.28 18.93
C ILE A 82 9.33 -12.62 18.53
N GLY A 83 10.35 -12.57 17.68
CA GLY A 83 11.15 -13.70 17.26
C GLY A 83 12.55 -13.64 17.84
N GLY A 84 13.11 -14.76 18.26
CA GLY A 84 14.51 -14.85 18.70
C GLY A 84 15.04 -16.28 18.69
N ASP A 85 16.31 -16.45 19.03
CA ASP A 85 16.92 -17.78 19.11
C ASP A 85 16.29 -18.63 20.22
N GLN A 86 16.17 -19.93 19.99
CA GLN A 86 15.58 -20.89 20.94
C GLN A 86 16.61 -21.45 21.94
N THR A 87 17.58 -20.61 22.30
CA THR A 87 18.59 -20.88 23.34
C THR A 87 18.17 -20.24 24.67
N PRO A 88 18.74 -20.63 25.82
CA PRO A 88 18.45 -19.98 27.10
C PRO A 88 18.63 -18.45 27.06
N GLU A 89 19.69 -17.97 26.41
CA GLU A 89 19.99 -16.54 26.27
C GLU A 89 18.99 -15.84 25.34
N GLY A 90 18.60 -16.49 24.23
CA GLY A 90 17.61 -15.97 23.30
C GLY A 90 16.23 -15.86 23.93
N LEU A 91 15.80 -16.87 24.68
CA LEU A 91 14.55 -16.87 25.44
C LEU A 91 14.55 -15.78 26.53
N ALA A 92 15.67 -15.56 27.21
CA ALA A 92 15.82 -14.47 28.18
C ALA A 92 15.69 -13.09 27.50
N ALA A 93 16.26 -12.92 26.31
CA ALA A 93 16.12 -11.69 25.53
C ALA A 93 14.68 -11.46 25.06
N ILE A 94 13.99 -12.49 24.56
CA ILE A 94 12.57 -12.43 24.18
C ILE A 94 11.71 -12.01 25.38
N LYS A 95 11.95 -12.62 26.55
CA LYS A 95 11.25 -12.29 27.79
C LYS A 95 11.46 -10.81 28.14
N ARG A 96 12.70 -10.33 28.07
CA ARG A 96 13.03 -8.94 28.40
C ARG A 96 12.31 -7.92 27.51
N LEU A 97 12.19 -8.20 26.22
CA LEU A 97 11.42 -7.36 25.31
C LEU A 97 9.90 -7.47 25.57
N SER A 98 9.41 -8.66 25.91
CA SER A 98 8.00 -8.87 26.26
C SER A 98 7.60 -8.04 27.48
N GLU A 99 8.43 -8.02 28.54
CA GLU A 99 8.23 -7.20 29.74
C GLU A 99 8.08 -5.70 29.46
N ILE A 100 8.68 -5.19 28.37
CA ILE A 100 8.51 -3.80 27.95
C ILE A 100 7.08 -3.61 27.41
N TYR A 101 6.64 -4.47 26.49
CA TYR A 101 5.31 -4.41 25.90
C TYR A 101 4.19 -4.67 26.92
N GLU A 102 4.42 -5.56 27.89
CA GLU A 102 3.46 -5.90 28.96
C GLU A 102 3.06 -4.70 29.84
N ARG A 103 3.80 -3.58 29.77
CA ARG A 103 3.43 -2.34 30.46
C ARG A 103 2.12 -1.73 29.94
N TRP A 104 1.73 -1.99 28.70
CA TRP A 104 0.48 -1.47 28.13
C TRP A 104 -0.26 -2.47 27.22
N VAL A 105 0.39 -3.56 26.80
CA VAL A 105 -0.21 -4.60 25.96
C VAL A 105 -0.49 -5.85 26.81
N PRO A 106 -1.73 -6.39 26.81
CA PRO A 106 -2.03 -7.63 27.51
C PRO A 106 -1.16 -8.80 27.02
N ARG A 107 -0.71 -9.65 27.96
CA ARG A 107 0.24 -10.75 27.69
C ARG A 107 -0.23 -11.69 26.60
N GLU A 108 -1.54 -11.95 26.52
CA GLU A 108 -2.18 -12.82 25.54
C GLU A 108 -2.06 -12.29 24.09
N ARG A 109 -1.79 -10.99 23.92
CA ARG A 109 -1.53 -10.39 22.61
C ARG A 109 -0.05 -10.36 22.24
N ILE A 110 0.84 -10.84 23.10
CA ILE A 110 2.29 -10.89 22.85
C ILE A 110 2.67 -12.32 22.43
N LEU A 111 2.87 -12.50 21.13
CA LEU A 111 3.24 -13.78 20.53
C LEU A 111 4.76 -13.88 20.43
N THR A 112 5.32 -15.00 20.90
CA THR A 112 6.76 -15.26 20.87
C THR A 112 7.07 -16.48 20.01
N THR A 113 8.10 -16.42 19.17
CA THR A 113 8.48 -17.51 18.25
C THR A 113 9.98 -17.44 17.92
N ASN A 114 10.45 -18.23 16.95
CA ASN A 114 11.80 -18.11 16.40
C ASN A 114 11.90 -16.93 15.39
N ALA A 115 13.09 -16.37 15.19
CA ALA A 115 13.27 -15.18 14.35
C ALA A 115 12.78 -15.37 12.89
N PRO A 116 13.11 -16.46 12.17
CA PRO A 116 12.58 -16.68 10.82
C PRO A 116 11.05 -16.76 10.75
N SER A 117 10.40 -17.39 11.73
CA SER A 117 8.95 -17.46 11.82
C SER A 117 8.33 -16.08 12.07
N ALA A 118 8.94 -15.24 12.89
CA ALA A 118 8.48 -13.87 13.11
C ALA A 118 8.58 -13.04 11.82
N GLU A 119 9.70 -13.11 11.11
CA GLU A 119 9.94 -12.41 9.86
C GLU A 119 8.95 -12.83 8.75
N LEU A 120 8.65 -14.14 8.63
CA LEU A 120 7.73 -14.67 7.62
C LEU A 120 6.25 -14.38 7.91
N SER A 121 5.85 -14.36 9.19
CA SER A 121 4.43 -14.20 9.60
C SER A 121 3.86 -12.80 9.35
N LYS A 122 4.69 -11.86 8.91
CA LYS A 122 4.30 -10.46 8.69
C LYS A 122 3.44 -10.26 7.43
N LEU A 123 3.41 -11.22 6.51
CA LEU A 123 2.77 -11.07 5.20
C LEU A 123 1.24 -11.20 5.29
N ARG A 124 0.53 -10.24 4.70
CA ARG A 124 -0.93 -10.28 4.49
C ARG A 124 -1.23 -9.92 3.04
N ILE A 125 -2.30 -10.49 2.48
CA ILE A 125 -2.76 -10.20 1.12
C ILE A 125 -4.27 -10.10 1.13
N SER A 126 -4.83 -9.23 0.30
CA SER A 126 -6.25 -9.22 -0.04
C SER A 126 -6.45 -9.69 -1.48
N SER A 127 -7.40 -10.60 -1.69
CA SER A 127 -7.79 -11.14 -3.00
C SER A 127 -9.07 -10.50 -3.56
N VAL A 128 -9.62 -9.47 -2.90
CA VAL A 128 -10.94 -8.92 -3.26
C VAL A 128 -11.00 -8.32 -4.65
N ASN A 129 -9.93 -7.67 -5.11
CA ASN A 129 -9.90 -7.05 -6.44
C ASN A 129 -10.06 -8.07 -7.59
N ALA A 130 -9.73 -9.34 -7.39
CA ALA A 130 -10.00 -10.36 -8.42
C ALA A 130 -11.51 -10.64 -8.59
N MET A 131 -12.29 -10.45 -7.52
CA MET A 131 -13.73 -10.69 -7.54
C MET A 131 -14.52 -9.55 -8.18
N THR A 132 -13.98 -8.32 -8.24
CA THR A 132 -14.69 -7.17 -8.82
C THR A 132 -14.99 -7.37 -10.30
N ALA A 133 -14.01 -7.86 -11.06
CA ALA A 133 -14.18 -8.14 -12.49
C ALA A 133 -15.26 -9.21 -12.74
N LEU A 134 -15.37 -10.21 -11.85
CA LEU A 134 -16.41 -11.24 -11.93
C LEU A 134 -17.78 -10.67 -11.54
N CYS A 135 -17.84 -9.80 -10.53
CA CYS A 135 -19.08 -9.12 -10.12
C CYS A 135 -19.67 -8.34 -11.30
N GLU A 136 -18.85 -7.53 -11.98
CA GLU A 136 -19.27 -6.75 -13.13
C GLU A 136 -19.72 -7.61 -14.32
N ALA A 137 -19.03 -8.72 -14.60
CA ALA A 137 -19.40 -9.64 -15.67
C ALA A 137 -20.70 -10.41 -15.41
N THR A 138 -21.06 -10.59 -14.13
CA THR A 138 -22.23 -11.38 -13.71
C THR A 138 -23.41 -10.53 -13.24
N GLY A 139 -23.22 -9.22 -13.07
CA GLY A 139 -24.19 -8.31 -12.48
C GLY A 139 -24.31 -8.41 -10.96
N ALA A 140 -23.38 -9.10 -10.29
CA ALA A 140 -23.29 -9.07 -8.83
C ALA A 140 -22.66 -7.76 -8.35
N HIS A 141 -22.95 -7.36 -7.10
CA HIS A 141 -22.42 -6.13 -6.52
C HIS A 141 -21.33 -6.46 -5.49
N ILE A 142 -20.13 -5.90 -5.67
CA ILE A 142 -18.97 -6.31 -4.86
C ILE A 142 -19.17 -6.09 -3.35
N ARG A 143 -19.87 -5.03 -2.93
CA ARG A 143 -20.10 -4.79 -1.49
C ARG A 143 -21.00 -5.85 -0.84
N ASP A 144 -21.90 -6.45 -1.60
CA ASP A 144 -22.76 -7.54 -1.08
C ASP A 144 -21.94 -8.81 -0.91
N VAL A 145 -21.06 -9.09 -1.89
CA VAL A 145 -20.11 -10.21 -1.84
C VAL A 145 -19.14 -10.06 -0.67
N THR A 146 -18.50 -8.91 -0.51
CA THR A 146 -17.51 -8.69 0.57
C THR A 146 -18.17 -8.71 1.95
N LYS A 147 -19.40 -8.22 2.08
CA LYS A 147 -20.19 -8.31 3.32
C LYS A 147 -20.55 -9.75 3.65
N ALA A 148 -20.97 -10.55 2.67
CA ALA A 148 -21.31 -11.97 2.87
C ALA A 148 -20.07 -12.79 3.23
N VAL A 149 -18.95 -12.60 2.52
CA VAL A 149 -17.67 -13.26 2.79
C VAL A 149 -17.11 -12.86 4.16
N GLY A 150 -17.15 -11.56 4.47
CA GLY A 150 -16.62 -11.02 5.73
C GLY A 150 -17.44 -11.35 6.97
N ALA A 151 -18.69 -11.77 6.80
CA ALA A 151 -19.53 -12.26 7.90
C ALA A 151 -19.06 -13.62 8.44
N ASP A 152 -18.30 -14.39 7.64
CA ASP A 152 -17.65 -15.60 8.12
C ASP A 152 -16.45 -15.24 9.00
N SER A 153 -16.57 -15.52 10.30
CA SER A 153 -15.51 -15.27 11.29
C SER A 153 -14.15 -15.93 10.96
N ARG A 154 -14.11 -16.97 10.12
CA ARG A 154 -12.87 -17.61 9.67
C ARG A 154 -12.09 -16.77 8.67
N ILE A 155 -12.78 -15.87 7.96
CA ILE A 155 -12.20 -14.92 7.00
C ILE A 155 -12.06 -13.55 7.67
N GLY A 156 -13.14 -13.09 8.30
CA GLY A 156 -13.25 -11.77 8.90
C GLY A 156 -13.52 -10.66 7.88
N SER A 157 -13.97 -9.50 8.36
CA SER A 157 -14.44 -8.40 7.51
C SER A 157 -13.36 -7.39 7.10
N LYS A 158 -12.15 -7.48 7.66
CA LYS A 158 -11.06 -6.52 7.41
C LYS A 158 -10.34 -6.82 6.09
N PHE A 159 -9.81 -5.78 5.42
CA PHE A 159 -9.08 -5.89 4.15
C PHE A 159 -9.92 -6.43 2.97
N LEU A 160 -11.25 -6.34 3.06
CA LEU A 160 -12.16 -6.74 2.00
C LEU A 160 -12.73 -5.57 1.18
N GLU A 161 -12.16 -4.37 1.31
CA GLU A 161 -12.60 -3.21 0.54
C GLU A 161 -12.05 -3.28 -0.89
N PRO A 162 -12.91 -3.22 -1.93
CA PRO A 162 -12.46 -3.18 -3.31
C PRO A 162 -11.81 -1.85 -3.64
N SER A 163 -10.86 -1.86 -4.57
CA SER A 163 -10.20 -0.66 -5.04
C SER A 163 -9.65 -0.82 -6.45
N VAL A 164 -9.25 0.30 -7.04
CA VAL A 164 -8.46 0.35 -8.29
C VAL A 164 -7.13 -0.38 -8.20
N GLY A 165 -6.64 -0.61 -6.98
CA GLY A 165 -5.43 -1.36 -6.69
C GLY A 165 -4.84 -0.93 -5.37
N PHE A 166 -4.17 -1.85 -4.67
CA PHE A 166 -3.41 -1.50 -3.49
C PHE A 166 -2.17 -0.68 -3.88
N GLY A 167 -1.71 0.16 -2.95
CA GLY A 167 -0.46 0.91 -3.05
C GLY A 167 0.29 0.94 -1.72
N GLY A 168 1.15 1.93 -1.54
CA GLY A 168 2.02 2.07 -0.38
C GLY A 168 3.29 1.24 -0.50
N SER A 169 4.31 1.61 0.29
CA SER A 169 5.65 1.00 0.18
C SER A 169 5.75 -0.47 0.60
N CYS A 170 4.73 -1.02 1.27
CA CYS A 170 4.81 -2.32 1.92
C CYS A 170 4.31 -3.45 1.02
N PHE A 171 3.06 -3.43 0.55
CA PHE A 171 2.44 -4.60 -0.08
C PHE A 171 3.17 -5.11 -1.33
N GLN A 172 3.42 -4.24 -2.30
CA GLN A 172 4.08 -4.64 -3.55
C GLN A 172 5.51 -5.13 -3.28
N LYS A 173 6.26 -4.39 -2.46
CA LYS A 173 7.62 -4.72 -2.06
C LYS A 173 7.68 -6.08 -1.36
N ASP A 174 6.78 -6.34 -0.41
CA ASP A 174 6.77 -7.55 0.41
C ASP A 174 6.43 -8.79 -0.44
N VAL A 175 5.45 -8.68 -1.34
CA VAL A 175 5.10 -9.78 -2.26
C VAL A 175 6.24 -10.04 -3.25
N LEU A 176 6.84 -8.99 -3.84
CA LEU A 176 7.99 -9.15 -4.74
C LEU A 176 9.19 -9.77 -4.03
N HIS A 177 9.41 -9.42 -2.76
CA HIS A 177 10.44 -10.05 -1.94
C HIS A 177 10.12 -11.53 -1.66
N MET A 178 8.85 -11.89 -1.40
CA MET A 178 8.44 -13.28 -1.28
C MET A 178 8.69 -14.09 -2.56
N VAL A 179 8.34 -13.51 -3.72
CA VAL A 179 8.64 -14.12 -5.03
C VAL A 179 10.15 -14.37 -5.15
N TYR A 180 10.98 -13.37 -4.81
CA TYR A 180 12.44 -13.50 -4.81
C TYR A 180 12.94 -14.60 -3.86
N LEU A 181 12.42 -14.69 -2.64
CA LEU A 181 12.78 -15.74 -1.68
C LEU A 181 12.40 -17.13 -2.20
N CYS A 182 11.21 -17.28 -2.78
CA CYS A 182 10.78 -18.53 -3.39
C CYS A 182 11.73 -18.94 -4.52
N GLU A 183 12.12 -18.02 -5.39
CA GLU A 183 13.09 -18.27 -6.46
C GLU A 183 14.48 -18.63 -5.92
N TYR A 184 14.97 -17.91 -4.91
CA TYR A 184 16.25 -18.18 -4.25
C TYR A 184 16.31 -19.61 -3.69
N TRP A 185 15.23 -20.08 -3.06
CA TRP A 185 15.12 -21.45 -2.54
C TRP A 185 14.66 -22.48 -3.59
N LYS A 186 14.68 -22.13 -4.88
CA LYS A 186 14.33 -23.00 -6.01
C LYS A 186 12.91 -23.58 -5.89
N LYS A 187 11.95 -22.73 -5.52
CA LYS A 187 10.52 -23.04 -5.37
C LYS A 187 9.67 -22.27 -6.40
N PRO A 188 9.77 -22.59 -7.70
CA PRO A 188 9.16 -21.79 -8.76
C PRO A 188 7.62 -21.78 -8.71
N GLN A 189 6.97 -22.88 -8.29
CA GLN A 189 5.51 -22.91 -8.17
C GLN A 189 5.00 -21.95 -7.10
N LEU A 190 5.73 -21.81 -5.98
CA LEU A 190 5.39 -20.83 -4.95
C LEU A 190 5.61 -19.41 -5.47
N ALA A 191 6.74 -19.15 -6.13
CA ALA A 191 7.03 -17.85 -6.72
C ALA A 191 5.91 -17.39 -7.68
N GLU A 192 5.43 -18.28 -8.54
CA GLU A 192 4.35 -17.96 -9.48
C GLU A 192 3.03 -17.65 -8.76
N TYR A 193 2.66 -18.44 -7.74
CA TYR A 193 1.47 -18.18 -6.94
C TYR A 193 1.48 -16.77 -6.32
N TRP A 194 2.58 -16.37 -5.68
CA TRP A 194 2.69 -15.04 -5.08
C TRP A 194 2.74 -13.92 -6.13
N LYS A 195 3.36 -14.18 -7.29
CA LYS A 195 3.45 -13.22 -8.40
C LYS A 195 2.07 -12.86 -8.96
N GLN A 196 1.11 -13.78 -8.94
CA GLN A 196 -0.26 -13.52 -9.40
C GLN A 196 -0.93 -12.36 -8.67
N ILE A 197 -0.54 -12.06 -7.43
CA ILE A 197 -1.09 -10.94 -6.67
C ILE A 197 -0.67 -9.60 -7.29
N ILE A 198 0.58 -9.49 -7.72
CA ILE A 198 1.09 -8.28 -8.41
C ILE A 198 0.45 -8.16 -9.79
N ILE A 199 0.41 -9.26 -10.53
CA ILE A 199 -0.21 -9.31 -11.87
C ILE A 199 -1.68 -8.88 -11.79
N MET A 200 -2.42 -9.36 -10.79
CA MET A 200 -3.82 -8.99 -10.59
C MET A 200 -3.98 -7.50 -10.22
N ASN A 201 -3.07 -6.94 -9.42
CA ASN A 201 -3.10 -5.52 -9.08
C ASN A 201 -2.83 -4.62 -10.30
N GLU A 202 -1.86 -5.00 -11.13
CA GLU A 202 -1.58 -4.32 -12.40
C GLU A 202 -2.74 -4.44 -13.39
N TYR A 203 -3.31 -5.64 -13.51
CA TYR A 203 -4.50 -5.89 -14.33
C TYR A 203 -5.66 -4.99 -13.90
N GLN A 204 -5.95 -4.89 -12.60
CA GLN A 204 -7.03 -4.05 -12.09
C GLN A 204 -6.86 -2.57 -12.48
N ARG A 205 -5.64 -2.01 -12.34
CA ARG A 205 -5.33 -0.63 -12.73
C ARG A 205 -5.54 -0.41 -14.23
N LYS A 206 -5.03 -1.32 -15.08
CA LYS A 206 -5.19 -1.24 -16.55
C LYS A 206 -6.65 -1.37 -16.97
N ARG A 207 -7.37 -2.31 -16.39
CA ARG A 207 -8.79 -2.55 -16.68
C ARG A 207 -9.64 -1.34 -16.33
N PHE A 208 -9.37 -0.69 -15.19
CA PHE A 208 -10.07 0.54 -14.81
C PHE A 208 -9.83 1.68 -15.82
N VAL A 209 -8.60 1.85 -16.30
CA VAL A 209 -8.30 2.83 -17.36
C VAL A 209 -9.00 2.49 -18.67
N GLN A 210 -8.99 1.22 -19.07
CA GLN A 210 -9.70 0.77 -20.27
C GLN A 210 -11.20 1.09 -20.18
N GLN A 211 -11.84 0.85 -19.03
CA GLN A 211 -13.24 1.20 -18.81
C GLN A 211 -13.52 2.70 -18.93
N ILE A 212 -12.57 3.54 -18.48
CA ILE A 212 -12.66 5.00 -18.66
C ILE A 212 -12.66 5.34 -20.15
N ILE A 213 -11.71 4.81 -20.92
CA ILE A 213 -11.55 5.08 -22.35
C ILE A 213 -12.78 4.61 -23.14
N GLU A 214 -13.21 3.36 -22.94
CA GLU A 214 -14.39 2.77 -23.59
C GLU A 214 -15.67 3.56 -23.27
N SER A 215 -15.86 3.96 -22.01
CA SER A 215 -17.02 4.75 -21.60
C SER A 215 -17.02 6.16 -22.22
N MET A 216 -15.85 6.66 -22.61
CA MET A 216 -15.66 7.97 -23.19
C MET A 216 -15.47 7.91 -24.71
N PHE A 217 -16.14 6.98 -25.38
CA PHE A 217 -16.17 6.86 -26.86
C PHE A 217 -14.80 6.50 -27.45
N ASP A 218 -14.09 5.57 -26.80
CA ASP A 218 -12.80 5.00 -27.24
C ASP A 218 -11.67 6.04 -27.40
N THR A 219 -11.81 7.23 -26.78
CA THR A 219 -10.75 8.24 -26.78
C THR A 219 -10.83 9.19 -25.60
N VAL A 220 -9.67 9.49 -25.02
CA VAL A 220 -9.52 10.55 -24.00
C VAL A 220 -8.57 11.66 -24.44
N ALA A 221 -8.11 11.64 -25.68
CA ALA A 221 -7.20 12.63 -26.22
C ALA A 221 -7.78 14.05 -26.11
N ASN A 222 -6.99 14.97 -25.56
CA ASN A 222 -7.36 16.36 -25.24
C ASN A 222 -8.55 16.54 -24.28
N LYS A 223 -9.13 15.47 -23.72
CA LYS A 223 -10.19 15.58 -22.73
C LYS A 223 -9.59 15.94 -21.37
N ARG A 224 -10.27 16.84 -20.67
CA ARG A 224 -9.98 17.22 -19.29
C ARG A 224 -10.55 16.17 -18.34
N LEU A 225 -9.70 15.51 -17.55
CA LEU A 225 -10.10 14.51 -16.56
C LEU A 225 -9.68 14.97 -15.17
N ALA A 226 -10.64 15.13 -14.26
CA ALA A 226 -10.37 15.49 -12.88
C ALA A 226 -9.99 14.25 -12.07
N ILE A 227 -8.81 14.24 -11.46
CA ILE A 227 -8.37 13.17 -10.56
C ILE A 227 -8.58 13.62 -9.12
N PHE A 228 -9.48 12.93 -8.41
CA PHE A 228 -9.76 13.17 -7.00
C PHE A 228 -8.96 12.16 -6.16
N GLY A 229 -7.87 12.63 -5.58
CA GLY A 229 -6.96 11.87 -4.74
C GLY A 229 -5.71 11.38 -5.48
N PHE A 230 -4.56 11.55 -4.84
CA PHE A 230 -3.25 11.13 -5.35
C PHE A 230 -2.48 10.25 -4.36
N ALA A 231 -2.71 10.44 -3.05
CA ALA A 231 -2.15 9.56 -2.03
C ALA A 231 -2.62 8.11 -2.18
N PHE A 232 -1.82 7.13 -1.74
CA PHE A 232 -2.18 5.72 -1.92
C PHE A 232 -3.43 5.28 -1.11
N LYS A 233 -3.75 6.02 -0.04
CA LYS A 233 -4.92 5.88 0.83
C LYS A 233 -5.26 7.21 1.50
N LYS A 234 -6.43 7.32 2.14
CA LYS A 234 -6.79 8.51 2.92
C LYS A 234 -5.89 8.69 4.16
N ASN A 235 -5.87 9.91 4.67
CA ASN A 235 -5.17 10.35 5.89
C ASN A 235 -3.64 10.23 5.85
N THR A 236 -3.04 10.24 4.66
CA THR A 236 -1.58 10.33 4.45
C THR A 236 -1.28 11.19 3.23
N ALA A 237 -0.07 11.74 3.16
CA ALA A 237 0.47 12.39 1.96
C ALA A 237 1.42 11.46 1.18
N ASP A 238 1.57 10.21 1.62
CA ASP A 238 2.44 9.24 0.96
C ASP A 238 1.86 8.80 -0.39
N THR A 239 2.70 8.88 -1.42
CA THR A 239 2.38 8.56 -2.80
C THR A 239 3.08 7.30 -3.29
N ARG A 240 3.97 6.69 -2.48
CA ARG A 240 4.74 5.51 -2.89
C ARG A 240 3.81 4.39 -3.38
N GLU A 241 4.06 3.91 -4.59
CA GLU A 241 3.27 2.88 -5.27
C GLU A 241 1.75 3.20 -5.35
N SER A 242 1.36 4.48 -5.25
CA SER A 242 -0.05 4.89 -5.35
C SER A 242 -0.64 4.50 -6.70
N SER A 243 -1.81 3.88 -6.71
CA SER A 243 -2.54 3.55 -7.93
C SER A 243 -2.90 4.79 -8.77
N SER A 244 -3.01 5.97 -8.14
CA SER A 244 -3.20 7.25 -8.85
C SER A 244 -2.06 7.55 -9.82
N ILE A 245 -0.81 7.21 -9.47
CA ILE A 245 0.36 7.43 -10.34
C ILE A 245 0.21 6.61 -11.62
N TYR A 246 -0.08 5.31 -11.50
CA TYR A 246 -0.17 4.41 -12.65
C TYR A 246 -1.35 4.77 -13.56
N VAL A 247 -2.52 5.02 -12.97
CA VAL A 247 -3.72 5.43 -13.74
C VAL A 247 -3.49 6.76 -14.45
N ALA A 248 -2.88 7.74 -13.77
CA ALA A 248 -2.53 9.01 -14.39
C ALA A 248 -1.56 8.81 -15.56
N LYS A 249 -0.52 7.98 -15.41
CA LYS A 249 0.44 7.70 -16.49
C LYS A 249 -0.23 7.08 -17.72
N PHE A 250 -1.08 6.08 -17.53
CA PHE A 250 -1.82 5.48 -18.65
C PHE A 250 -2.75 6.48 -19.35
N LEU A 251 -3.42 7.36 -18.59
CA LEU A 251 -4.29 8.39 -19.20
C LEU A 251 -3.48 9.49 -19.94
N ILE A 252 -2.30 9.84 -19.44
CA ILE A 252 -1.37 10.77 -20.11
C ILE A 252 -0.87 10.18 -21.43
N GLU A 253 -0.53 8.89 -21.45
CA GLU A 253 -0.12 8.16 -22.67
C GLU A 253 -1.22 8.21 -23.75
N GLU A 254 -2.49 8.21 -23.35
CA GLU A 254 -3.67 8.37 -24.22
C GLU A 254 -4.01 9.85 -24.55
N GLY A 255 -3.16 10.80 -24.14
CA GLY A 255 -3.28 12.22 -24.44
C GLY A 255 -4.32 12.97 -23.61
N ALA A 256 -4.75 12.44 -22.47
CA ALA A 256 -5.66 13.13 -21.56
C ALA A 256 -4.99 14.31 -20.85
N LYS A 257 -5.77 15.35 -20.57
CA LYS A 257 -5.36 16.51 -19.76
C LYS A 257 -5.85 16.30 -18.33
N LEU A 258 -4.94 15.97 -17.41
CA LEU A 258 -5.26 15.66 -16.03
C LEU A 258 -5.32 16.92 -15.16
N ARG A 259 -6.36 17.00 -14.34
CA ARG A 259 -6.59 18.05 -13.35
C ARG A 259 -6.64 17.40 -11.97
N ILE A 260 -5.53 17.45 -11.24
CA ILE A 260 -5.33 16.63 -10.05
C ILE A 260 -5.59 17.46 -8.79
N TYR A 261 -6.40 16.93 -7.89
CA TYR A 261 -6.58 17.46 -6.54
C TYR A 261 -6.35 16.37 -5.50
N ASP A 262 -5.51 16.64 -4.51
CA ASP A 262 -5.39 15.85 -3.28
C ASP A 262 -5.26 16.80 -2.08
N PRO A 263 -5.99 16.58 -0.97
CA PRO A 263 -6.00 17.49 0.17
C PRO A 263 -4.68 17.52 0.96
N LYS A 264 -3.77 16.53 0.79
CA LYS A 264 -2.55 16.40 1.60
C LYS A 264 -1.28 16.26 0.79
N VAL A 265 -1.32 15.75 -0.45
CA VAL A 265 -0.11 15.57 -1.26
C VAL A 265 0.36 16.90 -1.85
N PRO A 266 1.62 17.31 -1.62
CA PRO A 266 2.16 18.54 -2.20
C PRO A 266 2.26 18.49 -3.73
N LYS A 267 1.98 19.60 -4.42
CA LYS A 267 2.12 19.74 -5.88
C LYS A 267 3.46 19.23 -6.41
N ALA A 268 4.57 19.59 -5.76
CA ALA A 268 5.91 19.17 -6.19
C ALA A 268 6.07 17.64 -6.17
N GLN A 269 5.47 16.96 -5.19
CA GLN A 269 5.51 15.50 -5.11
C GLN A 269 4.70 14.86 -6.25
N ILE A 270 3.48 15.36 -6.51
CA ILE A 270 2.64 14.88 -7.62
C ILE A 270 3.39 14.97 -8.95
N LEU A 271 3.98 16.14 -9.26
CA LEU A 271 4.73 16.35 -10.50
C LEU A 271 5.97 15.45 -10.57
N SER A 272 6.69 15.27 -9.46
CA SER A 272 7.84 14.37 -9.40
C SER A 272 7.47 12.92 -9.69
N ASP A 273 6.35 12.45 -9.15
CA ASP A 273 5.91 11.05 -9.32
C ASP A 273 5.40 10.76 -10.75
N LEU A 274 4.92 11.81 -11.44
CA LEU A 274 4.44 11.75 -12.82
C LEU A 274 5.52 12.01 -13.88
N LYS A 275 6.78 12.19 -13.48
CA LYS A 275 7.89 12.25 -14.44
C LYS A 275 7.95 10.97 -15.27
N PHE A 276 8.15 11.15 -16.58
CA PHE A 276 8.45 10.11 -17.54
C PHE A 276 9.93 10.17 -17.93
N PRO A 277 10.50 9.10 -18.52
CA PRO A 277 11.80 9.18 -19.18
C PRO A 277 11.84 10.29 -20.24
N ASP A 278 13.03 10.85 -20.47
CA ASP A 278 13.33 12.15 -21.12
C ASP A 278 12.48 12.56 -22.35
N GLU A 279 12.03 11.62 -23.20
CA GLU A 279 11.23 11.94 -24.40
C GLU A 279 9.76 12.35 -24.12
N PHE A 280 9.26 12.12 -22.91
CA PHE A 280 7.88 12.43 -22.51
C PHE A 280 7.77 13.51 -21.43
N GLU A 281 8.88 14.01 -20.90
CA GLU A 281 8.87 14.97 -19.78
C GLU A 281 8.24 16.30 -20.19
N GLU A 282 8.49 16.78 -21.41
CA GLU A 282 7.86 18.00 -21.97
C GLU A 282 6.33 17.91 -22.05
N LYS A 283 5.77 16.69 -22.19
CA LYS A 283 4.31 16.50 -22.25
C LYS A 283 3.64 16.59 -20.89
N VAL A 284 4.35 16.33 -19.79
CA VAL A 284 3.74 16.33 -18.44
C VAL A 284 3.30 17.73 -18.04
N ASP A 285 4.15 18.73 -18.30
CA ASP A 285 3.86 20.13 -17.95
C ASP A 285 2.67 20.70 -18.75
N GLU A 286 2.43 20.19 -19.96
CA GLU A 286 1.27 20.57 -20.78
C GLU A 286 -0.01 19.82 -20.41
N LEU A 287 0.12 18.57 -19.94
CA LEU A 287 -1.01 17.67 -19.72
C LEU A 287 -1.46 17.62 -18.26
N VAL A 288 -0.67 18.06 -17.29
CA VAL A 288 -0.98 17.92 -15.86
C VAL A 288 -1.06 19.28 -15.16
N THR A 289 -2.24 19.56 -14.59
CA THR A 289 -2.45 20.73 -13.72
C THR A 289 -2.87 20.26 -12.33
N VAL A 290 -2.14 20.70 -11.29
CA VAL A 290 -2.54 20.47 -9.90
C VAL A 290 -3.38 21.64 -9.39
N HIS A 291 -4.56 21.33 -8.87
CA HIS A 291 -5.56 22.28 -8.41
C HIS A 291 -5.58 22.40 -6.88
N PRO A 292 -5.97 23.56 -6.33
CA PRO A 292 -6.05 23.78 -4.88
C PRO A 292 -7.32 23.23 -4.24
N ASP A 293 -8.35 22.91 -5.03
CA ASP A 293 -9.65 22.46 -4.55
C ASP A 293 -10.34 21.55 -5.59
N PRO A 294 -11.29 20.68 -5.18
CA PRO A 294 -11.92 19.73 -6.09
C PRO A 294 -12.86 20.38 -7.11
N TYR A 295 -13.41 21.57 -6.83
CA TYR A 295 -14.32 22.26 -7.74
C TYR A 295 -13.55 22.84 -8.93
N SER A 296 -12.42 23.51 -8.69
CA SER A 296 -11.58 24.01 -9.78
C SER A 296 -10.91 22.89 -10.59
N ALA A 297 -10.69 21.72 -9.99
CA ALA A 297 -10.25 20.54 -10.74
C ALA A 297 -11.35 20.00 -11.68
N ALA A 298 -12.62 20.06 -11.26
CA ALA A 298 -13.75 19.54 -12.02
C ALA A 298 -14.33 20.51 -13.06
N GLU A 299 -14.00 21.81 -12.99
CA GLU A 299 -14.43 22.82 -13.95
C GLU A 299 -14.03 22.44 -15.40
N ASP A 300 -15.01 22.44 -16.31
CA ASP A 300 -14.92 21.95 -17.70
C ASP A 300 -14.35 20.53 -17.87
N ALA A 301 -14.32 19.72 -16.80
CA ALA A 301 -13.89 18.35 -16.89
C ALA A 301 -14.96 17.50 -17.61
N HIS A 302 -14.50 16.50 -18.36
CA HIS A 302 -15.38 15.51 -19.00
C HIS A 302 -15.67 14.35 -18.05
N ALA A 303 -14.74 14.05 -17.15
CA ALA A 303 -14.89 13.02 -16.15
C ALA A 303 -14.24 13.42 -14.83
N ILE A 304 -14.78 12.89 -13.73
CA ILE A 304 -14.11 12.83 -12.42
C ILE A 304 -13.71 11.38 -12.18
N ILE A 305 -12.50 11.17 -11.70
CA ILE A 305 -11.93 9.85 -11.40
C ILE A 305 -11.51 9.87 -9.93
N VAL A 306 -12.24 9.15 -9.07
CA VAL A 306 -11.94 9.06 -7.64
C VAL A 306 -10.93 7.95 -7.41
N MET A 307 -9.75 8.34 -6.94
CA MET A 307 -8.59 7.45 -6.81
C MET A 307 -8.15 7.23 -5.37
N THR A 308 -8.61 8.07 -4.42
CA THR A 308 -8.31 7.94 -2.99
C THR A 308 -9.57 8.21 -2.17
N GLU A 309 -9.84 7.38 -1.15
CA GLU A 309 -11.07 7.38 -0.36
C GLU A 309 -11.18 8.52 0.68
N TRP A 310 -10.76 9.74 0.33
CA TRP A 310 -10.87 10.91 1.21
C TRP A 310 -12.34 11.17 1.57
N ASP A 311 -12.62 11.36 2.88
CA ASP A 311 -13.98 11.55 3.35
C ASP A 311 -14.61 12.86 2.85
N GLU A 312 -13.79 13.88 2.52
CA GLU A 312 -14.23 15.13 1.90
C GLU A 312 -14.96 14.91 0.57
N PHE A 313 -14.54 13.94 -0.25
CA PHE A 313 -15.16 13.68 -1.55
C PHE A 313 -16.62 13.24 -1.43
N LYS A 314 -17.01 12.64 -0.30
CA LYS A 314 -18.40 12.22 -0.06
C LYS A 314 -19.34 13.39 0.22
N GLN A 315 -18.79 14.55 0.59
CA GLN A 315 -19.55 15.71 1.08
C GLN A 315 -19.58 16.88 0.09
N LEU A 316 -19.04 16.70 -1.11
CA LEU A 316 -19.00 17.75 -2.13
C LEU A 316 -20.39 18.07 -2.70
N ASP A 317 -20.58 19.31 -3.13
CA ASP A 317 -21.77 19.70 -3.90
C ASP A 317 -21.65 19.23 -5.35
N TYR A 318 -22.06 17.98 -5.58
CA TYR A 318 -22.03 17.37 -6.90
C TYR A 318 -23.00 17.99 -7.90
N LYS A 319 -24.03 18.74 -7.47
CA LYS A 319 -24.90 19.48 -8.40
C LYS A 319 -24.14 20.66 -8.99
N ARG A 320 -23.47 21.45 -8.14
CA ARG A 320 -22.58 22.52 -8.58
C ARG A 320 -21.48 22.00 -9.50
N ILE A 321 -20.84 20.89 -9.12
CA ILE A 321 -19.79 20.28 -9.96
C ILE A 321 -20.36 19.85 -11.31
N TYR A 322 -21.54 19.19 -11.33
CA TYR A 322 -22.19 18.79 -12.55
C TYR A 322 -22.45 19.97 -13.47
N GLU A 323 -22.97 21.09 -12.97
CA GLU A 323 -23.26 22.29 -13.78
C GLU A 323 -22.02 22.85 -14.48
N GLN A 324 -20.83 22.71 -13.87
CA GLN A 324 -19.57 23.25 -14.38
C GLN A 324 -18.80 22.28 -15.29
N MET A 325 -19.23 21.02 -15.42
CA MET A 325 -18.57 20.02 -16.24
C MET A 325 -19.03 20.03 -17.71
N SER A 326 -18.20 19.49 -18.59
CA SER A 326 -18.60 19.17 -19.97
C SER A 326 -19.66 18.06 -19.98
N LYS A 327 -20.51 18.03 -21.02
CA LYS A 327 -21.58 17.02 -21.17
C LYS A 327 -21.30 16.09 -22.37
N PRO A 328 -21.59 14.78 -22.26
CA PRO A 328 -22.01 14.06 -21.05
C PRO A 328 -20.93 14.04 -19.96
N ALA A 329 -21.33 14.17 -18.69
CA ALA A 329 -20.42 14.21 -17.55
C ALA A 329 -20.29 12.82 -16.91
N PHE A 330 -19.06 12.32 -16.76
CA PHE A 330 -18.79 11.00 -16.21
C PHE A 330 -18.20 11.06 -14.79
N ILE A 331 -18.50 10.04 -13.99
CA ILE A 331 -17.82 9.78 -12.73
C ILE A 331 -17.35 8.32 -12.72
N PHE A 332 -16.06 8.12 -12.48
CA PHE A 332 -15.43 6.82 -12.29
C PHE A 332 -14.97 6.71 -10.83
N ASP A 333 -15.71 5.94 -10.03
CA ASP A 333 -15.41 5.74 -8.61
C ASP A 333 -14.54 4.50 -8.40
N GLY A 334 -13.22 4.70 -8.40
CA GLY A 334 -12.22 3.65 -8.19
C GLY A 334 -12.07 3.21 -6.73
N ARG A 335 -12.82 3.81 -5.80
CA ARG A 335 -12.80 3.50 -4.37
C ARG A 335 -14.14 3.08 -3.80
N VAL A 336 -15.20 3.12 -4.63
CA VAL A 336 -16.57 2.80 -4.26
C VAL A 336 -16.93 3.55 -2.97
N VAL A 337 -16.83 4.88 -2.97
CA VAL A 337 -17.08 5.72 -1.78
C VAL A 337 -18.24 6.70 -1.95
N LEU A 338 -18.67 6.96 -3.18
CA LEU A 338 -19.72 7.92 -3.48
C LEU A 338 -21.11 7.26 -3.46
N ASP A 339 -22.15 8.10 -3.36
CA ASP A 339 -23.53 7.67 -3.55
C ASP A 339 -23.90 7.70 -5.04
N HIS A 340 -23.75 6.54 -5.70
CA HIS A 340 -23.96 6.40 -7.14
C HIS A 340 -25.41 6.67 -7.59
N ASN A 341 -26.40 6.42 -6.73
CA ASN A 341 -27.80 6.67 -7.04
C ASN A 341 -28.08 8.18 -7.09
N THR A 342 -27.60 8.90 -6.08
CA THR A 342 -27.71 10.36 -6.02
C THR A 342 -27.01 11.00 -7.22
N LEU A 343 -25.79 10.56 -7.55
CA LEU A 343 -25.04 11.08 -8.71
C LEU A 343 -25.76 10.81 -10.04
N SER A 344 -26.31 9.61 -10.21
CA SER A 344 -27.08 9.27 -11.42
C SER A 344 -28.34 10.13 -11.55
N SER A 345 -29.01 10.45 -10.43
CA SER A 345 -30.19 11.33 -10.42
C SER A 345 -29.88 12.78 -10.79
N ILE A 346 -28.65 13.25 -10.54
CA ILE A 346 -28.16 14.58 -10.96
C ILE A 346 -27.93 14.60 -12.48
N GLY A 347 -27.59 13.46 -13.09
CA GLY A 347 -27.34 13.31 -14.52
C GLY A 347 -25.94 12.80 -14.87
N PHE A 348 -25.13 12.39 -13.88
CA PHE A 348 -23.84 11.79 -14.16
C PHE A 348 -23.97 10.39 -14.77
N HIS A 349 -23.08 10.08 -15.71
CA HIS A 349 -22.80 8.71 -16.12
C HIS A 349 -21.83 8.09 -15.12
N VAL A 350 -22.37 7.34 -14.16
CA VAL A 350 -21.58 6.75 -13.08
C VAL A 350 -21.08 5.36 -13.45
N ARG A 351 -19.80 5.12 -13.23
CA ARG A 351 -19.14 3.82 -13.25
C ARG A 351 -18.34 3.67 -11.97
N ALA A 352 -18.31 2.47 -11.41
CA ALA A 352 -17.53 2.16 -10.22
C ALA A 352 -16.90 0.77 -10.39
N ILE A 353 -15.93 0.46 -9.52
CA ILE A 353 -15.34 -0.87 -9.47
C ILE A 353 -16.27 -1.85 -8.76
N GLY A 354 -16.47 -3.02 -9.36
CA GLY A 354 -17.32 -4.10 -8.84
C GLY A 354 -18.80 -3.76 -8.91
#